data_AF-A0A9X2HDG6-F1
#
_entry.id   AF-A0A9X2HDG6-F1
#
_cell.length_a   1.000
_cell.length_b   1.000
_cell.length_c   1.000
_cell.angle_alpha   90.00
_cell.angle_beta   90.00
_cell.angle_gamma   90.00
#
_symmetry.space_group_name_H-M   'P 1'
#
loop_
_entity.id
_entity.type
_entity.pdbx_description
1 polymer ?
#
loop_
_entity_poly.entity_id
_entity_poly.type
_entity_poly.pdbx_seq_one_letter_code
_entity_poly.pdbx_strand_id
1 'polypeptide(L)'
;MFDRLFLRHPREVGESYGEHFATAAGFGAYMVVGGLACIVHAVVPSLFVRTASDTVKSLYGRMKARQPAFAERPPAFTEPEWQLEYEI
;
A
#
# COMPACT_ATOMS: atom_id res chain seq x y z
N MET A 1 -3.72 25.48 -16.13
CA MET A 1 -4.57 24.37 -15.64
C MET A 1 -3.83 23.04 -15.61
N PHE A 2 -3.20 22.63 -16.72
CA PHE A 2 -2.43 21.37 -16.83
C PHE A 2 -1.41 21.17 -15.70
N ASP A 3 -0.57 22.18 -15.44
CA ASP A 3 0.44 22.12 -14.39
C ASP A 3 -0.14 21.81 -13.00
N ARG A 4 -1.22 22.49 -12.62
CA ARG A 4 -1.91 22.30 -11.34
C ARG A 4 -2.55 20.91 -11.20
N LEU A 5 -3.02 20.32 -12.30
CA LEU A 5 -3.69 19.01 -12.30
C LEU A 5 -2.71 17.83 -12.30
N PHE A 6 -1.58 17.95 -12.99
CA PHE A 6 -0.70 16.81 -13.25
C PHE A 6 0.72 16.96 -12.68
N LEU A 7 1.28 18.17 -12.65
CA LEU A 7 2.71 18.36 -12.40
C LEU A 7 3.01 18.95 -11.03
N ARG A 8 2.10 19.74 -10.46
CA ARG A 8 2.29 20.38 -9.16
C ARG A 8 2.53 19.37 -8.05
N HIS A 9 1.64 18.37 -7.91
CA HIS A 9 1.75 17.39 -6.84
C HIS A 9 3.00 16.50 -6.96
N PRO A 10 3.32 15.89 -8.12
CA PRO A 10 4.57 15.14 -8.28
C PRO A 10 5.81 15.98 -7.91
N ARG A 11 5.87 17.25 -8.35
CA ARG A 11 6.99 18.14 -8.03
C ARG A 11 7.08 18.47 -6.54
N GLU A 12 5.96 18.66 -5.84
CA GLU A 12 5.92 18.91 -4.39
C GLU A 12 6.55 17.75 -3.58
N VAL A 13 6.49 16.52 -4.11
CA VAL A 13 7.09 15.33 -3.49
C VAL A 13 8.41 14.92 -4.16
N GLY A 14 8.97 15.74 -5.04
CA GLY A 14 10.26 15.52 -5.68
C GLY A 14 10.27 14.49 -6.82
N GLU A 15 9.13 14.24 -7.46
CA GLU A 15 8.96 13.24 -8.52
C GLU A 15 8.58 13.86 -9.87
N SER A 16 9.00 13.21 -10.96
CA SER A 16 8.41 13.44 -12.28
C SER A 16 6.99 12.85 -12.34
N TYR A 17 6.17 13.33 -13.29
CA TYR A 17 4.84 12.78 -13.52
C TYR A 17 4.86 11.27 -13.79
N GLY A 18 5.83 10.78 -14.56
CA GLY A 18 5.95 9.36 -14.89
C GLY A 18 6.26 8.49 -13.67
N GLU A 19 7.19 8.91 -12.81
CA GLU A 19 7.53 8.21 -11.56
C GLU A 19 6.33 8.16 -10.60
N HIS A 20 5.65 9.31 -10.45
CA HIS A 20 4.48 9.42 -9.61
C HIS A 20 3.33 8.56 -10.13
N PHE A 21 3.06 8.62 -11.44
CA PHE A 21 2.04 7.81 -12.09
C PHE A 21 2.30 6.32 -11.93
N ALA A 22 3.53 5.86 -12.22
CA ALA A 22 3.89 4.45 -12.10
C ALA A 22 3.75 3.95 -10.65
N THR A 23 4.16 4.76 -9.69
CA THR A 23 3.96 4.45 -8.26
C THR A 23 2.47 4.36 -7.93
N ALA A 24 1.69 5.40 -8.22
CA ALA A 24 0.28 5.47 -7.86
C ALA A 24 -0.55 4.36 -8.55
N ALA A 25 -0.30 4.12 -9.84
CA ALA A 25 -0.93 3.03 -10.58
C ALA A 25 -0.57 1.66 -10.00
N GLY A 26 0.70 1.47 -9.61
CA GLY A 26 1.15 0.25 -8.93
C GLY A 26 0.42 0.04 -7.60
N PHE A 27 0.33 1.07 -6.75
CA PHE A 27 -0.43 1.00 -5.50
C PHE A 27 -1.90 0.62 -5.77
N GLY A 28 -2.54 1.30 -6.73
CA GLY A 28 -3.92 1.01 -7.11
C GLY A 28 -4.13 -0.44 -7.57
N ALA A 29 -3.23 -0.99 -8.39
CA ALA A 29 -3.31 -2.37 -8.84
C ALA A 29 -3.27 -3.37 -7.67
N TYR A 30 -2.33 -3.19 -6.72
CA TYR A 30 -2.27 -4.02 -5.52
C TYR A 30 -3.52 -3.86 -4.65
N MET A 31 -4.03 -2.63 -4.47
CA MET A 31 -5.27 -2.39 -3.71
C MET A 31 -6.47 -3.12 -4.33
N VAL A 32 -6.60 -3.12 -5.66
CA VAL A 32 -7.66 -3.84 -6.36
C VAL A 32 -7.52 -5.35 -6.14
N VAL A 33 -6.32 -5.91 -6.32
CA VAL A 33 -6.08 -7.35 -6.14
C VAL A 33 -6.32 -7.78 -4.70
N GLY A 34 -5.77 -7.05 -3.72
CA GLY A 34 -5.97 -7.34 -2.30
C GLY A 34 -7.43 -7.19 -1.88
N GLY A 35 -8.15 -6.19 -2.39
CA GLY A 35 -9.57 -6.01 -2.16
C GLY A 35 -10.42 -7.15 -2.74
N LEU A 36 -10.13 -7.59 -3.97
CA LEU A 36 -10.81 -8.75 -4.57
C LEU A 36 -10.54 -10.03 -3.77
N ALA A 37 -9.29 -10.24 -3.34
CA ALA A 37 -8.93 -11.39 -2.50
C ALA A 37 -9.70 -11.37 -1.17
N CYS A 38 -9.83 -10.21 -0.53
CA CYS A 38 -10.61 -10.02 0.69
C CYS A 38 -12.11 -10.34 0.47
N ILE A 39 -12.69 -9.92 -0.66
CA ILE A 39 -14.09 -10.20 -0.99
C ILE A 39 -14.31 -11.71 -1.21
N VAL A 40 -13.41 -12.38 -1.92
CA VAL A 40 -13.49 -13.83 -2.09
C VAL A 40 -13.34 -14.55 -0.76
N HIS A 41 -12.40 -14.12 0.09
CA HIS A 41 -12.23 -14.65 1.44
C HIS A 41 -13.50 -14.51 2.29
N ALA A 42 -14.21 -13.37 2.20
CA ALA A 42 -15.47 -13.17 2.91
C ALA A 42 -16.57 -14.18 2.50
N VAL A 43 -16.52 -14.70 1.26
CA VAL A 43 -17.43 -15.74 0.78
C VAL A 43 -16.91 -17.14 1.12
N VAL A 44 -15.60 -17.37 1.01
CA VAL A 44 -14.93 -18.66 1.28
C VAL A 44 -13.70 -18.42 2.18
N PRO A 45 -13.84 -18.53 3.51
CA PRO A 45 -12.78 -18.15 4.46
C PRO A 45 -11.46 -18.92 4.34
N SER A 46 -11.46 -20.11 3.74
CA SER A 46 -10.23 -20.87 3.53
C SER A 46 -9.40 -20.39 2.33
N LEU A 47 -9.94 -19.52 1.47
CA LEU A 47 -9.23 -18.93 0.34
C LEU A 47 -8.63 -17.58 0.72
N PHE A 48 -7.43 -17.29 0.19
CA PHE A 48 -6.76 -16.00 0.33
C PHE A 48 -6.55 -15.48 1.76
N VAL A 49 -6.50 -16.37 2.76
CA VAL A 49 -6.47 -16.11 4.23
C VAL A 49 -5.62 -14.93 4.72
N ARG A 50 -4.54 -14.58 4.01
CA ARG A 50 -3.65 -13.47 4.39
C ARG A 50 -3.34 -12.51 3.25
N THR A 51 -3.95 -12.72 2.09
CA THR A 51 -3.58 -11.98 0.87
C THR A 51 -3.91 -10.50 1.01
N ALA A 52 -5.03 -10.15 1.65
CA ALA A 52 -5.40 -8.77 1.84
C ALA A 52 -4.47 -8.07 2.85
N SER A 53 -4.22 -8.71 4.00
CA SER A 53 -3.34 -8.18 5.05
C SER A 53 -1.91 -8.01 4.56
N ASP A 54 -1.35 -9.03 3.88
CA ASP A 54 0.00 -8.94 3.34
C ASP A 54 0.11 -7.87 2.23
N THR A 55 -0.95 -7.67 1.45
CA THR A 55 -1.02 -6.56 0.48
C THR A 55 -0.98 -5.20 1.19
N VAL A 56 -1.78 -5.01 2.25
CA VAL A 56 -1.78 -3.77 3.04
C VAL A 56 -0.42 -3.52 3.68
N LYS A 57 0.22 -4.53 4.28
CA LYS A 57 1.56 -4.42 4.87
C LYS A 57 2.61 -4.04 3.83
N SER A 58 2.57 -4.66 2.66
CA SER A 58 3.48 -4.37 1.55
C SER A 58 3.31 -2.92 1.07
N LEU A 59 2.08 -2.47 0.85
CA LEU A 59 1.79 -1.09 0.47
C LEU A 59 2.19 -0.09 1.55
N TYR A 60 1.95 -0.42 2.82
CA TYR A 60 2.40 0.40 3.95
C TYR A 60 3.92 0.52 3.99
N GLY A 61 4.66 -0.58 3.82
CA GLY A 61 6.12 -0.57 3.74
C GLY A 61 6.63 0.31 2.60
N ARG A 62 6.03 0.21 1.41
CA ARG A 62 6.36 1.06 0.25
C ARG A 62 6.04 2.54 0.50
N MET A 63 4.92 2.84 1.16
CA MET A 63 4.53 4.21 1.51
C MET A 63 5.52 4.80 2.52
N LYS A 64 5.91 4.01 3.53
CA LYS A 64 6.86 4.40 4.55
C LYS A 64 8.27 4.64 4.00
N ALA A 65 8.74 3.79 3.08
CA ALA A 65 10.03 3.97 2.41
C ALA A 65 10.14 5.30 1.63
N ARG A 66 8.99 5.90 1.27
CA ARG A 66 8.90 7.20 0.61
C ARG A 66 8.84 8.38 1.60
N GLN A 67 8.84 8.12 2.91
CA GLN A 67 8.80 9.14 3.96
C GLN A 67 10.10 9.14 4.77
N PRO A 68 11.03 10.07 4.51
CA PRO A 68 12.33 10.12 5.19
C PRO A 68 12.23 10.17 6.71
N ALA A 69 11.25 10.92 7.24
CA ALA A 69 11.03 11.08 8.68
C ALA A 69 10.54 9.81 9.40
N PHE A 70 10.07 8.81 8.65
CA PHE A 70 9.47 7.60 9.23
C PHE A 70 10.28 6.33 8.92
N ALA A 71 11.41 6.44 8.21
CA ALA A 71 12.21 5.30 7.81
C ALA A 71 12.80 4.51 8.99
N GLU A 72 13.11 5.17 10.11
CA GLU A 72 13.83 4.57 11.23
C GLU A 72 12.96 3.72 12.17
N ARG A 73 11.66 4.00 12.25
CA ARG A 73 10.76 3.20 13.10
C ARG A 73 10.49 1.88 12.39
N PRO A 74 10.42 0.73 13.07
CA PRO A 74 9.90 -0.49 12.46
C PRO A 74 8.38 -0.36 12.17
N PRO A 75 7.82 -1.07 11.18
CA PRO A 75 6.36 -1.14 10.98
C PRO A 75 5.64 -1.75 12.19
N ALA A 76 4.42 -1.30 12.52
CA ALA A 76 3.67 -1.82 13.67
C ALA A 76 3.43 -3.35 13.60
N PHE A 77 3.30 -3.90 12.39
CA PHE A 77 3.12 -5.34 12.19
C PHE A 77 4.36 -6.19 12.51
N THR A 78 5.49 -5.58 12.88
CA THR A 78 6.69 -6.30 13.35
C THR A 78 6.79 -6.30 14.88
N GLU A 79 5.87 -5.64 15.59
CA GLU A 79 5.82 -5.64 17.05
C GLU A 79 5.34 -7.01 17.56
N PRO A 80 5.87 -7.52 18.69
CA PRO A 80 5.51 -8.83 19.21
C PRO A 80 4.04 -8.95 19.64
N GLU A 81 3.37 -7.83 19.89
CA GLU A 81 1.96 -7.76 20.22
C GLU A 81 1.04 -7.93 19.00
N TRP A 82 1.59 -7.94 17.77
CA TRP A 82 0.81 -8.10 16.54
C TRP A 82 0.29 -9.53 16.38
N GLN A 83 -1.03 -9.69 16.29
CA GLN A 83 -1.68 -11.01 16.31
C GLN A 83 -1.99 -11.48 14.88
N LEU A 84 -1.13 -12.34 14.33
CA LEU A 84 -1.26 -12.90 12.98
C LEU A 84 -2.57 -13.70 12.77
N GLU A 85 -3.13 -14.24 13.86
CA GLU A 85 -4.38 -15.02 13.84
C GLU A 85 -5.60 -14.21 13.36
N TYR A 86 -5.55 -12.88 13.49
CA TYR A 86 -6.66 -11.98 13.15
C TYR A 86 -6.58 -11.43 11.73
N GLU A 87 -5.59 -11.88 10.96
CA GLU A 87 -5.39 -11.43 9.59
C GLU A 87 -6.37 -12.09 8.60
N ILE A 88 -6.62 -11.33 7.53
CA ILE A 88 -7.48 -11.67 6.38
C ILE A 88 -6.72 -11.56 5.06
#